data_AF-A0A6A6ZCY6-F1
#
_entry.id   AF-A0A6A6ZCY6-F1
#
_cell.length_a   1.000
_cell.length_b   1.000
_cell.length_c   1.000
_cell.angle_alpha   90.00
_cell.angle_beta   90.00
_cell.angle_gamma   90.00
#
_symmetry.space_group_name_H-M   'P 1'
#
loop_
_entity.id
_entity.type
_entity.pdbx_description
1 polymer ?
#
loop_
_entity_poly.entity_id
_entity_poly.type
_entity_poly.pdbx_seq_one_letter_code
_entity_poly.pdbx_strand_id
1 'polypeptide(L)'
;MASPGKISYDTYTPPERNNPVERGGNELSTKQTNFLRIWCRDFASGSSVPDESVTALAQVLQTKPELVHEHINQIYKSHPTKEQVRAYLFAETNNHLQPETRELVKNFVTACRRRYSPTDKRRSVNKGRYCCTFKCGYRTERAFDWRRHEETHEPQDIWLCTLCTPKPFLVGRKDKFLKHVNDKHSNVVAKEIQDSSKVDYVPTADLNCPYCGTESGTWDERCKHVVGHFEDVKRGAKRVRIVREDDEDEDELS
;
A
#
# COMPACT_ATOMS: atom_id res chain seq x y z
N MET A 1 49.56 -85.18 22.67
CA MET A 1 48.15 -85.60 22.83
C MET A 1 47.34 -84.37 23.19
N ALA A 2 46.65 -83.77 22.22
CA ALA A 2 45.81 -82.59 22.42
C ALA A 2 44.42 -82.89 21.84
N SER A 3 43.38 -82.76 22.67
CA SER A 3 41.99 -83.10 22.36
C SER A 3 41.35 -82.10 21.39
N PRO A 4 40.40 -82.54 20.54
CA PRO A 4 39.68 -81.67 19.63
C PRO A 4 38.60 -80.86 20.37
N GLY A 5 38.62 -79.54 20.16
CA GLY A 5 37.62 -78.60 20.65
C GLY A 5 36.28 -78.77 19.93
N LYS A 6 35.19 -78.79 20.70
CA LYS A 6 33.81 -78.91 20.23
C LYS A 6 33.35 -77.60 19.59
N ILE A 7 32.74 -77.68 18.41
CA ILE A 7 32.07 -76.57 17.73
C ILE A 7 30.63 -76.49 18.26
N SER A 8 30.28 -75.36 18.87
CA SER A 8 28.92 -75.00 19.29
C SER A 8 28.21 -74.30 18.14
N TYR A 9 27.02 -74.74 17.78
CA TYR A 9 26.18 -74.10 16.78
C TYR A 9 25.16 -73.20 17.49
N ASP A 10 25.34 -71.89 17.39
CA ASP A 10 24.37 -70.92 17.89
C ASP A 10 23.11 -70.92 17.02
N THR A 11 21.96 -71.07 17.67
CA THR A 11 20.63 -71.02 17.07
C THR A 11 20.32 -69.63 16.53
N TYR A 12 20.08 -69.54 15.22
CA TYR A 12 19.66 -68.32 14.52
C TYR A 12 18.19 -68.00 14.79
N THR A 13 17.93 -66.91 15.51
CA THR A 13 16.59 -66.35 15.70
C THR A 13 16.30 -65.33 14.59
N PRO A 14 15.22 -65.48 13.80
CA PRO A 14 14.88 -64.52 12.75
C PRO A 14 14.49 -63.15 13.35
N PRO A 15 14.86 -62.03 12.71
CA PRO A 15 14.50 -60.71 13.19
C PRO A 15 12.98 -60.45 13.07
N GLU A 16 12.39 -59.97 14.16
CA GLU A 16 10.99 -59.52 14.21
C GLU A 16 10.77 -58.37 13.21
N ARG A 17 9.73 -58.51 12.38
CA ARG A 17 9.27 -57.44 11.48
C ARG A 17 8.62 -56.36 12.34
N ASN A 18 9.35 -55.27 12.60
CA ASN A 18 8.80 -54.06 13.17
C ASN A 18 7.71 -53.49 12.25
N ASN A 19 6.46 -53.55 12.70
CA ASN A 19 5.38 -52.77 12.10
C ASN A 19 5.74 -51.27 12.19
N PRO A 20 5.61 -50.50 11.10
CA PRO A 20 5.85 -49.06 11.16
C PRO A 20 4.86 -48.46 12.14
N VAL A 21 5.37 -47.99 13.28
CA VAL A 21 4.64 -47.14 14.21
C VAL A 21 4.10 -45.98 13.39
N GLU A 22 2.78 -45.91 13.23
CA GLU A 22 2.08 -44.79 12.63
C GLU A 22 2.41 -43.54 13.45
N ARG A 23 3.48 -42.86 13.03
CA ARG A 23 3.94 -41.62 13.62
C ARG A 23 2.87 -40.60 13.26
N GLY A 24 1.92 -40.40 14.18
CA GLY A 24 0.81 -39.46 14.04
C GLY A 24 1.31 -38.17 13.42
N GLY A 25 0.92 -37.96 12.16
CA GLY A 25 1.55 -36.96 11.30
C GLY A 25 1.15 -35.57 11.73
N ASN A 26 1.96 -34.97 12.62
CA ASN A 26 1.89 -33.58 13.08
C ASN A 26 2.19 -32.55 11.97
N GLU A 27 2.21 -32.96 10.71
CA GLU A 27 2.51 -32.09 9.57
C GLU A 27 1.40 -32.18 8.53
N LEU A 28 1.14 -31.07 7.84
CA LEU A 28 0.32 -31.06 6.63
C LEU A 28 1.08 -31.77 5.51
N SER A 29 0.38 -32.59 4.74
CA SER A 29 0.97 -33.16 3.52
C SER A 29 1.32 -32.04 2.53
N THR A 30 2.31 -32.26 1.67
CA THR A 30 2.69 -31.30 0.61
C THR A 30 1.50 -30.90 -0.27
N LYS A 31 0.56 -31.82 -0.51
CA LYS A 31 -0.68 -31.55 -1.26
C LYS A 31 -1.58 -30.56 -0.52
N GLN A 32 -1.78 -30.75 0.79
CA GLN A 32 -2.57 -29.83 1.62
C GLN A 32 -1.91 -28.45 1.71
N THR A 33 -0.59 -28.39 1.90
CA THR A 33 0.19 -27.14 1.90
C THR A 33 0.06 -26.39 0.57
N ASN A 34 0.19 -27.08 -0.56
CA ASN A 34 0.05 -26.46 -1.88
C ASN A 34 -1.40 -26.00 -2.14
N PHE A 35 -2.38 -26.81 -1.76
CA PHE A 35 -3.79 -26.46 -1.83
C PHE A 35 -4.10 -25.18 -1.05
N LEU A 36 -3.68 -25.10 0.22
CA LEU A 36 -3.89 -23.90 1.06
C LEU A 36 -3.24 -22.65 0.45
N ARG A 37 -2.04 -22.78 -0.13
CA ARG A 37 -1.37 -21.67 -0.81
C ARG A 37 -2.13 -21.15 -2.02
N ILE A 38 -2.69 -22.04 -2.83
CA ILE A 38 -3.51 -21.66 -4.00
C ILE A 38 -4.82 -21.05 -3.52
N TRP A 39 -5.50 -21.72 -2.59
CA TRP A 39 -6.76 -21.25 -2.03
C TRP A 39 -6.65 -19.85 -1.41
N CYS A 40 -5.63 -19.58 -0.60
CA CYS A 40 -5.42 -18.26 0.00
C CYS A 40 -5.16 -17.17 -1.06
N ARG A 41 -4.48 -17.50 -2.15
CA ARG A 41 -4.22 -16.57 -3.26
C ARG A 41 -5.50 -16.23 -4.01
N ASP A 42 -6.28 -17.24 -4.36
CA ASP A 42 -7.53 -17.08 -5.10
C ASP A 42 -8.54 -16.30 -4.26
N PHE A 43 -8.63 -16.62 -2.96
CA PHE A 43 -9.43 -15.88 -1.99
C PHE A 43 -8.99 -14.40 -1.89
N ALA A 44 -7.69 -14.13 -1.78
CA ALA A 44 -7.17 -12.77 -1.69
C ALA A 44 -7.41 -11.94 -2.98
N SER A 45 -7.50 -12.60 -4.14
CA SER A 45 -7.78 -11.96 -5.43
C SER A 45 -9.27 -11.64 -5.65
N GLY A 46 -10.16 -12.10 -4.76
CA GLY A 46 -11.61 -11.97 -4.95
C GLY A 46 -12.17 -12.88 -6.05
N SER A 47 -11.39 -13.87 -6.50
CA SER A 47 -11.86 -14.85 -7.48
C SER A 47 -12.95 -15.74 -6.88
N SER A 48 -13.95 -16.11 -7.67
CA SER A 48 -14.97 -17.07 -7.25
C SER A 48 -14.32 -18.42 -6.97
N VAL A 49 -14.36 -18.86 -5.70
CA VAL A 49 -13.80 -20.14 -5.29
C VAL A 49 -14.75 -21.28 -5.68
N PRO A 50 -14.32 -22.30 -6.43
CA PRO A 50 -15.16 -23.45 -6.77
C PRO A 50 -15.67 -24.18 -5.52
N ASP A 51 -16.89 -24.72 -5.58
CA ASP A 51 -17.53 -25.41 -4.45
C ASP A 51 -16.71 -26.62 -3.94
N GLU A 52 -16.07 -27.34 -4.87
CA GLU A 52 -15.14 -28.45 -4.55
C GLU A 52 -13.94 -27.98 -3.70
N SER A 53 -13.46 -26.75 -3.91
CA SER A 53 -12.37 -26.17 -3.11
C SER A 53 -12.84 -25.79 -1.71
N VAL A 54 -14.08 -25.36 -1.54
CA VAL A 54 -14.66 -25.10 -0.21
C VAL A 54 -14.79 -26.41 0.58
N THR A 55 -15.29 -27.46 -0.08
CA THR A 55 -15.42 -28.79 0.52
C THR A 55 -14.05 -29.37 0.91
N ALA A 56 -13.05 -29.28 0.03
CA ALA A 56 -11.69 -29.71 0.33
C ALA A 56 -11.08 -28.94 1.51
N LEU A 57 -11.26 -27.62 1.59
CA LEU A 57 -10.81 -26.83 2.73
C LEU A 57 -11.48 -27.26 4.03
N ALA A 58 -12.79 -27.49 4.01
CA ALA A 58 -13.54 -27.95 5.18
C ALA A 58 -13.00 -29.29 5.72
N GLN A 59 -12.67 -30.22 4.84
CA GLN A 59 -12.06 -31.51 5.23
C GLN A 59 -10.67 -31.33 5.87
N VAL A 60 -9.83 -30.45 5.32
CA VAL A 60 -8.50 -30.18 5.91
C VAL A 60 -8.62 -29.49 7.27
N LEU A 61 -9.57 -28.56 7.42
CA LEU A 61 -9.85 -27.88 8.69
C LEU A 61 -10.39 -28.84 9.76
N GLN A 62 -11.28 -29.77 9.40
CA GLN A 62 -11.82 -30.76 10.34
C GLN A 62 -10.74 -31.72 10.86
N THR A 63 -9.78 -32.07 10.01
CA THR A 63 -8.74 -33.05 10.37
C THR A 63 -7.56 -32.43 11.13
N LYS A 64 -7.15 -31.20 10.77
CA LYS A 64 -5.91 -30.58 11.27
C LYS A 64 -6.03 -29.05 11.44
N PRO A 65 -6.94 -28.54 12.28
CA PRO A 65 -7.24 -27.10 12.35
C PRO A 65 -6.02 -26.25 12.73
N GLU A 66 -5.26 -26.66 13.75
CA GLU A 66 -4.08 -25.90 14.22
C GLU A 66 -3.00 -25.74 13.15
N LEU A 67 -2.71 -26.81 12.41
CA LEU A 67 -1.69 -26.77 11.35
C LEU A 67 -2.15 -25.93 10.16
N VAL A 68 -3.44 -25.91 9.85
CA VAL A 68 -4.01 -25.02 8.83
C VAL A 68 -3.88 -23.57 9.28
N HIS A 69 -4.24 -23.25 10.53
CA HIS A 69 -4.10 -21.90 11.09
C HIS A 69 -2.65 -21.42 11.09
N GLU A 70 -1.71 -22.26 11.53
CA GLU A 70 -0.28 -21.94 11.49
C GLU A 70 0.20 -21.71 10.05
N HIS A 71 -0.20 -22.56 9.10
CA HIS A 71 0.19 -22.40 7.71
C HIS A 71 -0.39 -21.15 7.06
N ILE A 72 -1.67 -20.85 7.30
CA ILE A 72 -2.30 -19.61 6.84
C ILE A 72 -1.58 -18.40 7.44
N ASN A 73 -1.27 -18.42 8.74
CA ASN A 73 -0.50 -17.37 9.40
C ASN A 73 0.90 -17.21 8.79
N GLN A 74 1.56 -18.30 8.41
CA GLN A 74 2.85 -18.28 7.74
C GLN A 74 2.74 -17.71 6.31
N ILE A 75 1.70 -18.07 5.57
CA ILE A 75 1.37 -17.45 4.27
C ILE A 75 1.18 -15.94 4.45
N TYR A 76 0.35 -15.49 5.40
CA TYR A 76 0.16 -14.07 5.69
C TYR A 76 1.44 -13.34 6.13
N LYS A 77 2.30 -13.97 6.92
CA LYS A 77 3.60 -13.42 7.32
C LYS A 77 4.59 -13.32 6.16
N SER A 78 4.49 -14.22 5.18
CA SER A 78 5.34 -14.22 3.98
C SER A 78 4.79 -13.34 2.86
N HIS A 79 3.51 -12.94 2.92
CA HIS A 79 2.95 -11.99 1.98
C HIS A 79 3.66 -10.64 2.13
N PRO A 80 4.16 -10.07 1.03
CA PRO A 80 4.79 -8.77 1.09
C PRO A 80 3.76 -7.74 1.58
N THR A 81 4.12 -6.94 2.57
CA THR A 81 3.28 -5.83 3.03
C THR A 81 3.04 -4.85 1.88
N LYS A 82 1.98 -4.03 1.97
CA LYS A 82 1.74 -2.98 0.96
C LYS A 82 2.96 -2.07 0.79
N GLU A 83 3.69 -1.80 1.86
CA GLU A 83 4.96 -1.05 1.83
C GLU A 83 6.05 -1.80 1.07
N GLN A 84 6.18 -3.12 1.24
CA GLN A 84 7.16 -3.95 0.52
C GLN A 84 6.84 -4.03 -0.98
N VAL A 85 5.57 -4.28 -1.34
CA VAL A 85 5.13 -4.27 -2.75
C VAL A 85 5.41 -2.92 -3.39
N ARG A 86 5.09 -1.83 -2.70
CA ARG A 86 5.35 -0.46 -3.18
C ARG A 86 6.84 -0.16 -3.30
N ALA A 87 7.67 -0.63 -2.38
CA ALA A 87 9.12 -0.47 -2.45
C ALA A 87 9.71 -1.23 -3.64
N TYR A 88 9.23 -2.45 -3.89
CA TYR A 88 9.60 -3.24 -5.08
C TYR A 88 9.18 -2.53 -6.37
N LEU A 89 7.92 -2.10 -6.46
CA LEU A 89 7.41 -1.36 -7.62
C LEU A 89 8.18 -0.06 -7.87
N PHE A 90 8.52 0.67 -6.81
CA PHE A 90 9.35 1.87 -6.91
C PHE A 90 10.72 1.55 -7.51
N ALA A 91 11.39 0.50 -7.01
CA ALA A 91 12.71 0.10 -7.49
C ALA A 91 12.65 -0.27 -8.98
N GLU A 92 11.67 -1.10 -9.35
CA GLU A 92 11.47 -1.57 -10.71
C GLU A 92 11.20 -0.43 -11.70
N THR A 93 10.22 0.42 -11.37
CA THR A 93 9.77 1.52 -12.26
C THR A 93 10.83 2.61 -12.42
N ASN A 94 11.77 2.73 -11.48
CA ASN A 94 12.81 3.75 -11.50
C ASN A 94 14.23 3.16 -11.71
N ASN A 95 14.33 1.97 -12.30
CA ASN A 95 15.61 1.30 -12.59
C ASN A 95 16.48 2.07 -13.59
N HIS A 96 15.91 2.98 -14.39
CA HIS A 96 16.64 3.84 -15.34
C HIS A 96 17.40 4.99 -14.67
N LEU A 97 17.08 5.32 -13.42
CA LEU A 97 17.80 6.34 -12.66
C LEU A 97 19.14 5.79 -12.16
N GLN A 98 20.16 6.65 -12.11
CA GLN A 98 21.44 6.31 -11.47
C GLN A 98 21.22 5.85 -10.02
N PRO A 99 21.94 4.81 -9.53
CA PRO A 99 21.68 4.21 -8.21
C PRO A 99 21.63 5.22 -7.05
N GLU A 100 22.55 6.18 -7.04
CA GLU A 100 22.63 7.24 -6.01
C GLU A 100 21.42 8.17 -6.08
N THR A 101 21.01 8.56 -7.30
CA THR A 101 19.85 9.42 -7.53
C THR A 101 18.56 8.68 -7.13
N ARG A 102 18.45 7.40 -7.49
CA ARG A 102 17.30 6.56 -7.13
C ARG A 102 17.13 6.46 -5.62
N GLU A 103 18.21 6.25 -4.87
CA GLU A 103 18.16 6.18 -3.41
C GLU A 103 17.82 7.54 -2.77
N LEU A 104 18.34 8.65 -3.31
CA LEU A 104 17.95 10.00 -2.88
C LEU A 104 16.46 10.26 -3.09
N VAL A 105 15.93 9.93 -4.27
CA VAL A 105 14.50 10.07 -4.61
C VAL A 105 13.64 9.18 -3.70
N LYS A 106 14.03 7.93 -3.49
CA LYS A 106 13.33 7.00 -2.59
C LYS A 106 13.22 7.56 -1.18
N ASN A 107 14.34 8.06 -0.64
CA ASN A 107 14.38 8.65 0.71
C ASN A 107 13.52 9.92 0.80
N PHE A 108 13.54 10.75 -0.23
CA PHE A 108 12.69 11.93 -0.31
C PHE A 108 11.20 11.59 -0.36
N VAL A 109 10.77 10.72 -1.26
CA VAL A 109 9.36 10.28 -1.38
C VAL A 109 8.90 9.60 -0.09
N THR A 110 9.75 8.77 0.52
CA THR A 110 9.47 8.17 1.82
C THR A 110 9.28 9.24 2.91
N ALA A 111 10.10 10.30 2.91
CA ALA A 111 9.96 11.41 3.85
C ALA A 111 8.67 12.21 3.61
N CYS A 112 8.28 12.45 2.36
CA CYS A 112 7.02 13.11 1.98
C CYS A 112 5.79 12.36 2.52
N ARG A 113 5.82 11.02 2.49
CA ARG A 113 4.72 10.17 2.96
C ARG A 113 4.63 10.03 4.48
N ARG A 114 5.64 10.48 5.23
CA ARG A 114 5.61 10.37 6.70
C ARG A 114 4.44 11.18 7.24
N ARG A 115 3.62 10.54 8.06
CA ARG A 115 2.53 11.22 8.76
C ARG A 115 3.13 12.32 9.62
N TYR A 116 2.76 13.56 9.33
CA TYR A 116 3.02 14.66 10.24
C TYR A 116 2.26 14.40 11.53
N SER A 117 2.90 14.68 12.67
CA SER A 117 2.24 14.57 13.97
C SER A 117 0.98 15.45 13.96
N PRO A 118 -0.18 14.92 14.37
CA PRO A 118 -1.39 15.72 14.58
C PRO A 118 -1.17 16.91 15.52
N THR A 119 -0.10 16.87 16.33
CA THR A 119 0.28 17.94 17.27
C THR A 119 1.03 19.11 16.62
N ASP A 120 1.27 19.11 15.31
CA ASP A 120 1.87 20.26 14.60
C ASP A 120 0.91 21.46 14.59
N LYS A 121 0.98 22.26 15.66
CA LYS A 121 0.16 23.46 15.90
C LYS A 121 0.31 24.53 14.81
N ARG A 122 1.29 24.43 13.91
CA ARG A 122 1.48 25.38 12.79
C ARG A 122 0.32 25.37 11.78
N ARG A 123 -0.57 24.37 11.84
CA ARG A 123 -1.68 24.17 10.91
C ARG A 123 -3.06 24.43 11.50
N SER A 124 -3.14 25.15 12.62
CA SER A 124 -4.38 25.39 13.40
C SER A 124 -5.50 26.17 12.68
N VAL A 125 -5.31 26.59 11.43
CA VAL A 125 -6.27 27.43 10.69
C VAL A 125 -6.72 26.81 9.36
N ASN A 126 -6.70 25.49 9.24
CA ASN A 126 -7.16 24.82 8.02
C ASN A 126 -8.70 24.81 7.95
N LYS A 127 -9.29 25.85 7.35
CA LYS A 127 -10.71 25.91 6.99
C LYS A 127 -10.90 25.54 5.51
N GLY A 128 -12.10 25.06 5.19
CA GLY A 128 -12.51 24.78 3.81
C GLY A 128 -12.97 23.35 3.57
N ARG A 129 -13.58 23.15 2.40
CA ARG A 129 -14.24 21.89 2.02
C ARG A 129 -13.28 20.82 1.53
N TYR A 130 -12.18 21.20 0.89
CA TYR A 130 -11.23 20.27 0.30
C TYR A 130 -10.29 19.75 1.37
N CYS A 131 -10.44 18.48 1.73
CA CYS A 131 -9.67 17.83 2.80
C CYS A 131 -8.58 16.95 2.22
N CYS A 132 -7.39 16.96 2.82
CA CYS A 132 -6.30 16.07 2.40
C CYS A 132 -6.70 14.58 2.53
N THR A 133 -6.42 13.79 1.50
CA THR A 133 -6.77 12.36 1.46
C THR A 133 -5.81 11.48 2.25
N PHE A 134 -4.60 11.97 2.52
CA PHE A 134 -3.58 11.30 3.35
C PHE A 134 -3.82 11.45 4.86
N LYS A 135 -4.99 11.97 5.27
CA LYS A 135 -5.41 12.12 6.67
C LYS A 135 -4.45 12.97 7.53
N CYS A 136 -3.78 13.96 6.92
CA CYS A 136 -2.86 14.86 7.64
C CYS A 136 -3.56 16.06 8.31
N GLY A 137 -4.89 16.18 8.19
CA GLY A 137 -5.67 17.28 8.77
C GLY A 137 -5.63 18.59 7.97
N TYR A 138 -4.94 18.65 6.83
CA TYR A 138 -4.98 19.81 5.94
C TYR A 138 -6.34 19.99 5.26
N ARG A 139 -6.80 21.24 5.20
CA ARG A 139 -8.04 21.68 4.56
C ARG A 139 -7.85 23.03 3.89
N THR A 140 -8.53 23.24 2.77
CA THR A 140 -8.53 24.51 2.03
C THR A 140 -9.86 24.75 1.31
N GLU A 141 -10.13 25.99 0.93
CA GLU A 141 -11.31 26.39 0.17
C GLU A 141 -11.16 26.21 -1.34
N ARG A 142 -9.93 26.09 -1.84
CA ARG A 142 -9.61 26.03 -3.28
C ARG A 142 -9.09 24.65 -3.68
N ALA A 143 -9.67 24.07 -4.73
CA ALA A 143 -9.23 22.79 -5.29
C ALA A 143 -7.76 22.81 -5.72
N PHE A 144 -7.28 23.95 -6.25
CA PHE A 144 -5.88 24.14 -6.65
C PHE A 144 -4.91 23.96 -5.48
N ASP A 145 -5.18 24.62 -4.34
CA ASP A 145 -4.33 24.51 -3.15
C ASP A 145 -4.37 23.10 -2.56
N TRP A 146 -5.53 22.43 -2.66
CA TRP A 146 -5.68 21.04 -2.24
C TRP A 146 -4.83 20.11 -3.10
N ARG A 147 -4.90 20.21 -4.43
CA ARG A 147 -4.08 19.39 -5.34
C ARG A 147 -2.59 19.60 -5.08
N ARG A 148 -2.17 20.87 -4.98
CA ARG A 148 -0.79 21.23 -4.64
C ARG A 148 -0.35 20.66 -3.29
N HIS A 149 -1.27 20.54 -2.33
CA HIS A 149 -1.00 19.90 -1.05
C HIS A 149 -0.88 18.37 -1.16
N GLU A 150 -1.74 17.71 -1.94
CA GLU A 150 -1.63 16.26 -2.19
C GLU A 150 -0.28 15.90 -2.83
N GLU A 151 0.21 16.74 -3.75
CA GLU A 151 1.54 16.62 -4.36
C GLU A 151 2.69 16.75 -3.34
N THR A 152 2.45 17.24 -2.12
CA THR A 152 3.47 17.21 -1.05
C THR A 152 3.62 15.83 -0.40
N HIS A 153 2.57 15.00 -0.44
CA HIS A 153 2.60 13.61 0.03
C HIS A 153 3.05 12.66 -1.07
N GLU A 154 2.58 12.89 -2.30
CA GLU A 154 2.94 12.13 -3.50
C GLU A 154 3.46 13.07 -4.60
N PRO A 155 4.75 13.44 -4.56
CA PRO A 155 5.36 14.27 -5.59
C PRO A 155 5.16 13.67 -6.98
N GLN A 156 4.72 14.47 -7.95
CA GLN A 156 4.61 14.04 -9.35
C GLN A 156 5.86 14.36 -10.16
N ASP A 157 6.56 15.44 -9.77
CA ASP A 157 7.83 15.86 -10.35
C ASP A 157 8.85 16.07 -9.23
N ILE A 158 10.13 15.85 -9.54
CA ILE A 158 11.23 16.05 -8.61
C ILE A 158 12.35 16.81 -9.32
N TRP A 159 12.93 17.79 -8.63
CA TRP A 159 14.10 18.54 -9.08
C TRP A 159 15.27 18.29 -8.13
N LEU A 160 16.43 18.01 -8.73
CA LEU A 160 17.71 17.75 -8.07
C LEU A 160 18.71 18.84 -8.44
N CYS A 161 19.13 19.64 -7.47
CA CYS A 161 20.19 20.62 -7.67
C CYS A 161 21.56 19.93 -7.56
N THR A 162 22.24 19.77 -8.70
CA THR A 162 23.57 19.18 -8.80
C THR A 162 24.69 20.14 -8.40
N LEU A 163 24.39 21.45 -8.29
CA LEU A 163 25.34 22.47 -7.84
C LEU A 163 25.60 22.40 -6.33
N CYS A 164 24.72 21.75 -5.57
CA CYS A 164 24.87 21.56 -4.14
C CYS A 164 25.77 20.35 -3.84
N THR A 165 27.03 20.61 -3.49
CA THR A 165 27.97 19.58 -3.00
C THR A 165 28.41 19.89 -1.56
N PRO A 166 28.65 18.87 -0.72
CA PRO A 166 28.53 17.43 -0.98
C PRO A 166 27.09 16.91 -0.86
N LYS A 167 26.15 17.70 -0.35
CA LYS A 167 24.78 17.27 -0.08
C LYS A 167 23.82 17.88 -1.12
N PRO A 168 23.37 17.09 -2.11
CA PRO A 168 22.46 17.60 -3.12
C PRO A 168 21.14 18.08 -2.51
N PHE A 169 20.58 19.15 -3.08
CA PHE A 169 19.28 19.67 -2.70
C PHE A 169 18.20 19.07 -3.61
N LEU A 170 17.21 18.40 -3.00
CA LEU A 170 16.12 17.74 -3.73
C LEU A 170 14.77 18.32 -3.28
N VAL A 171 13.87 18.60 -4.23
CA VAL A 171 12.54 19.13 -3.93
C VAL A 171 11.50 18.72 -4.95
N GLY A 172 10.27 18.45 -4.50
CA GLY A 172 9.15 18.04 -5.35
C GLY A 172 8.38 19.18 -6.02
N ARG A 173 8.92 20.42 -6.02
CA ARG A 173 8.22 21.60 -6.54
C ARG A 173 9.15 22.56 -7.27
N LYS A 174 8.80 22.88 -8.52
CA LYS A 174 9.56 23.78 -9.42
C LYS A 174 9.86 25.15 -8.82
N ASP A 175 8.87 25.82 -8.22
CA ASP A 175 9.04 27.14 -7.60
C ASP A 175 10.08 27.12 -6.46
N LYS A 176 10.11 26.03 -5.68
CA LYS A 176 11.08 25.85 -4.59
C LYS A 176 12.48 25.57 -5.11
N PHE A 177 12.59 24.82 -6.20
CA PHE A 177 13.86 24.61 -6.89
C PHE A 177 14.42 25.93 -7.44
N LEU A 178 13.63 26.68 -8.21
CA LEU A 178 14.05 27.96 -8.79
C LEU A 178 14.47 28.97 -7.72
N LYS A 179 13.69 29.07 -6.63
CA LYS A 179 14.05 29.90 -5.48
C LYS A 179 15.38 29.46 -4.87
N HIS A 180 15.57 28.16 -4.64
CA HIS A 180 16.81 27.64 -4.09
C HIS A 180 18.03 28.02 -4.95
N VAL A 181 17.93 27.84 -6.27
CA VAL A 181 19.03 28.17 -7.18
C VAL A 181 19.34 29.67 -7.16
N ASN A 182 18.32 30.53 -7.24
CA ASN A 182 18.53 31.98 -7.17
C ASN A 182 19.16 32.42 -5.83
N ASP A 183 18.76 31.79 -4.71
CA ASP A 183 19.21 32.15 -3.37
C ASP A 183 20.61 31.60 -3.03
N LYS A 184 20.99 30.43 -3.57
CA LYS A 184 22.21 29.70 -3.19
C LYS A 184 23.27 29.62 -4.29
N HIS A 185 22.88 29.87 -5.53
CA HIS A 185 23.73 29.79 -6.72
C HIS A 185 23.51 31.03 -7.58
N SER A 186 23.74 32.21 -7.00
CA SER A 186 23.48 33.52 -7.65
C SER A 186 24.26 33.75 -8.95
N ASN A 187 25.30 32.95 -9.20
CA ASN A 187 26.10 32.96 -10.42
C ASN A 187 25.47 32.16 -11.58
N VAL A 188 24.35 31.48 -11.36
CA VAL A 188 23.68 30.63 -12.36
C VAL A 188 22.23 31.08 -12.55
N VAL A 189 21.79 31.20 -13.79
CA VAL A 189 20.41 31.53 -14.10
C VAL A 189 19.53 30.30 -13.88
N ALA A 190 18.67 30.32 -12.87
CA ALA A 190 17.88 29.16 -12.46
C ALA A 190 17.03 28.53 -13.58
N LYS A 191 16.58 29.33 -14.55
CA LYS A 191 15.80 28.84 -15.70
C LYS A 191 16.63 27.97 -16.65
N GLU A 192 17.94 28.21 -16.76
CA GLU A 192 18.81 27.48 -17.69
C GLU A 192 19.09 26.05 -17.21
N ILE A 193 19.19 25.86 -15.89
CA ILE A 193 19.46 24.53 -15.30
C ILE A 193 18.18 23.78 -14.90
N GLN A 194 17.01 24.39 -15.03
CA GLN A 194 15.75 23.83 -14.54
C GLN A 194 15.43 22.48 -15.17
N ASP A 195 15.58 22.38 -16.50
CA ASP A 195 15.15 21.20 -17.25
C ASP A 195 16.16 20.07 -17.10
N SER A 196 17.46 20.37 -17.05
CA SER A 196 18.50 19.38 -16.75
C SER A 196 18.49 18.91 -15.29
N SER A 197 17.91 19.70 -14.38
CA SER A 197 17.74 19.34 -12.97
C SER A 197 16.45 18.56 -12.70
N LYS A 198 15.54 18.45 -13.67
CA LYS A 198 14.33 17.63 -13.52
C LYS A 198 14.72 16.16 -13.57
N VAL A 199 14.42 15.43 -12.50
CA VAL A 199 14.64 13.99 -12.44
C VAL A 199 13.52 13.30 -13.22
N ASP A 200 13.88 12.34 -14.07
CA ASP A 200 12.93 11.49 -14.80
C ASP A 200 12.30 10.44 -13.86
N TYR A 201 11.70 10.92 -12.79
CA TYR A 201 11.08 10.12 -11.75
C TYR A 201 9.68 9.67 -12.20
N VAL A 202 9.38 8.38 -12.01
CA VAL A 202 8.05 7.83 -12.26
C VAL A 202 7.32 7.60 -10.93
N PRO A 203 6.24 8.35 -10.64
CA PRO A 203 5.44 8.18 -9.43
C PRO A 203 4.80 6.80 -9.32
N THR A 204 4.85 6.21 -8.12
CA THR A 204 4.20 4.92 -7.80
C THR A 204 3.06 5.11 -6.79
N ALA A 205 2.39 6.25 -6.89
CA ALA A 205 1.27 6.61 -6.02
C ALA A 205 0.09 5.65 -6.26
N ASP A 206 -0.70 5.44 -5.21
CA ASP A 206 -1.95 4.70 -5.32
C ASP A 206 -2.99 5.60 -6.04
N LEU A 207 -3.47 5.14 -7.20
CA LEU A 207 -4.42 5.87 -8.04
C LEU A 207 -5.88 5.59 -7.66
N ASN A 208 -6.13 4.78 -6.63
CA ASN A 208 -7.47 4.55 -6.11
C ASN A 208 -7.99 5.77 -5.33
N CYS A 209 -9.26 6.07 -5.55
CA CYS A 209 -9.99 7.06 -4.77
C CYS A 209 -10.21 6.55 -3.33
N PRO A 210 -9.82 7.30 -2.29
CA PRO A 210 -9.98 6.86 -0.90
C PRO A 210 -11.44 6.92 -0.40
N TYR A 211 -12.36 7.51 -1.17
CA TYR A 211 -13.77 7.62 -0.81
C TYR A 211 -14.62 6.49 -1.39
N CYS A 212 -14.39 6.09 -2.65
CA CYS A 212 -15.21 5.09 -3.35
C CYS A 212 -14.40 3.95 -3.98
N GLY A 213 -13.06 3.94 -3.88
CA GLY A 213 -12.21 2.87 -4.40
C GLY A 213 -11.93 2.90 -5.90
N THR A 214 -12.61 3.76 -6.67
CA THR A 214 -12.43 3.89 -8.12
C THR A 214 -10.96 4.11 -8.48
N GLU A 215 -10.42 3.25 -9.35
CA GLU A 215 -9.07 3.38 -9.90
C GLU A 215 -9.05 4.43 -11.02
N SER A 216 -8.01 5.23 -11.06
CA SER A 216 -7.77 6.23 -12.11
C SER A 216 -6.54 5.85 -12.92
N GLY A 217 -6.48 6.19 -14.21
CA GLY A 217 -5.32 5.89 -15.06
C GLY A 217 -4.16 6.86 -14.84
N THR A 218 -4.45 8.08 -14.37
CA THR A 218 -3.43 9.10 -14.08
C THR A 218 -3.69 9.81 -12.75
N TRP A 219 -2.65 10.46 -12.21
CA TRP A 219 -2.77 11.30 -11.01
C TRP A 219 -3.77 12.45 -11.21
N ASP A 220 -3.80 13.04 -12.41
CA ASP A 220 -4.71 14.14 -12.75
C ASP A 220 -6.18 13.68 -12.76
N GLU A 221 -6.45 12.50 -13.32
CA GLU A 221 -7.76 11.86 -13.26
C GLU A 221 -8.17 11.57 -11.81
N ARG A 222 -7.26 11.01 -11.00
CA ARG A 222 -7.48 10.76 -9.57
C ARG A 222 -7.86 12.07 -8.86
N CYS A 223 -7.07 13.13 -9.04
CA CYS A 223 -7.34 14.42 -8.42
C CYS A 223 -8.67 15.01 -8.85
N LYS A 224 -9.00 14.96 -10.15
CA LYS A 224 -10.29 15.44 -10.68
C LYS A 224 -11.47 14.65 -10.10
N HIS A 225 -11.34 13.32 -10.04
CA HIS A 225 -12.34 12.44 -9.45
C HIS A 225 -12.57 12.76 -7.96
N VAL A 226 -11.49 12.87 -7.18
CA VAL A 226 -11.57 13.20 -5.75
C VAL A 226 -12.19 14.58 -5.51
N VAL A 227 -11.88 15.56 -6.36
CA VAL A 227 -12.51 16.88 -6.32
C VAL A 227 -14.03 16.80 -6.49
N GLY A 228 -14.52 15.90 -7.37
CA GLY A 228 -15.94 15.64 -7.57
C GLY A 228 -16.68 15.30 -6.27
N HIS A 229 -16.08 14.46 -5.40
CA HIS A 229 -16.66 14.13 -4.09
C HIS A 229 -16.90 15.36 -3.20
N PHE A 230 -16.03 16.37 -3.26
CA PHE A 230 -16.22 17.60 -2.47
C PHE A 230 -17.26 18.55 -3.06
N GLU A 231 -17.56 18.42 -4.35
CA GLU A 231 -18.47 19.29 -5.09
C GLU A 231 -19.90 18.73 -5.14
N ASP A 232 -20.06 17.41 -5.28
CA ASP A 232 -21.36 16.75 -5.34
C ASP A 232 -22.09 16.72 -3.98
N VAL A 233 -21.36 16.78 -2.86
CA VAL A 233 -21.95 17.00 -1.53
C VAL A 233 -22.79 18.29 -1.49
N LYS A 234 -22.50 19.29 -2.34
CA LYS A 234 -23.34 20.49 -2.45
C LYS A 234 -24.63 20.28 -3.22
N ARG A 235 -24.72 19.29 -4.10
CA ARG A 235 -25.92 19.03 -4.92
C ARG A 235 -26.96 18.21 -4.17
N GLY A 236 -26.54 17.34 -3.24
CA GLY A 236 -27.42 16.58 -2.36
C GLY A 236 -27.93 17.36 -1.14
N ALA A 237 -27.28 18.46 -0.76
CA ALA A 237 -27.72 19.35 0.31
C ALA A 237 -28.63 20.48 -0.21
N LYS A 238 -29.61 20.16 -1.07
CA LYS A 238 -30.80 21.01 -1.18
C LYS A 238 -31.48 20.95 0.18
N ARG A 239 -31.19 21.98 0.99
CA ARG A 239 -31.97 22.41 2.15
C ARG A 239 -33.44 22.26 1.75
N VAL A 240 -34.15 21.29 2.31
CA VAL A 240 -35.61 21.25 2.28
C VAL A 240 -36.01 22.59 2.89
N ARG A 241 -36.41 23.55 2.04
CA ARG A 241 -37.24 24.66 2.49
C ARG A 241 -38.52 23.96 2.92
N ILE A 242 -38.70 23.82 4.24
CA ILE A 242 -40.03 23.65 4.81
C ILE A 242 -40.74 24.91 4.35
N VAL A 243 -41.52 24.78 3.28
CA VAL A 243 -42.53 25.76 2.92
C VAL A 243 -43.50 25.67 4.10
N ARG A 244 -43.49 26.69 4.93
CA ARG A 244 -44.58 26.91 5.87
C ARG A 244 -45.73 27.28 4.95
N GLU A 245 -46.66 26.36 4.77
CA GLU A 245 -47.99 26.68 4.26
C GLU A 245 -48.54 27.67 5.29
N ASP A 246 -48.56 28.95 4.91
CA ASP A 246 -49.35 29.93 5.63
C ASP A 246 -50.79 29.56 5.29
N ASP A 247 -51.48 29.03 6.29
CA ASP A 247 -52.92 28.77 6.25
C ASP A 247 -53.62 30.09 5.88
N GLU A 248 -54.19 30.14 4.68
CA GLU A 248 -55.17 31.15 4.30
C GLU A 248 -56.44 30.84 5.09
N ASP A 249 -56.57 31.45 6.27
CA ASP A 249 -57.82 31.47 7.01
C ASP A 249 -58.89 32.15 6.15
N GLU A 250 -59.93 31.37 5.83
CA GLU A 250 -61.18 31.78 5.22
C GLU A 250 -61.87 32.85 6.09
N ASP A 251 -61.79 34.12 5.68
CA ASP A 251 -62.77 35.13 6.11
C ASP A 251 -64.07 34.95 5.30
N GLU A 252 -64.90 34.01 5.74
CA GLU A 252 -66.29 33.84 5.31
C GLU A 252 -67.21 34.76 6.15
N LEU A 253 -67.60 35.88 5.54
CA LEU A 253 -68.89 36.60 5.65
C LEU A 253 -69.72 36.49 6.96
N SER A 254 -69.88 37.63 7.67
CA SER A 254 -71.19 38.22 8.07
C SER A 254 -71.02 39.57 8.77
#